data_AF-A0A0G3WHM1-F1
#
_entry.id   AF-A0A0G3WHM1-F1
#
_cell.length_a   1.000
_cell.length_b   1.000
_cell.length_c   1.000
_cell.angle_alpha   90.00
_cell.angle_beta   90.00
_cell.angle_gamma   90.00
#
_symmetry.space_group_name_H-M   'P 1'
#
loop_
_entity.id
_entity.type
_entity.pdbx_description
1 polymer ?
#
loop_
_entity_poly.entity_id
_entity_poly.type
_entity_poly.pdbx_seq_one_letter_code
_entity_poly.pdbx_strand_id
1 'polypeptide(L)'
;MQINFSKLTAAGNDFVLIDNRENIISAKDYQSLAVKLCDRKYSIGADGLILLEKSSSHDFKMKYLNSDGSHASMCGNGGRSIAMFAYEIGAAKEKMIFETDAGIIAAGIIPGSRVKLDLYNPKDLRRNIKLEIEGEKFDIDFIDTGVPHAVIFVDDIEKPDVFKYGRAIRLHKEFAPAGTNVDFVQPTKDNTILVRTYERGVEGETLACGTGIIASAIISGLKGLAESPVKVIARGGDNLSVSFKTEAEKITNVILEGPAIISFTGVVNI
;
A
#
# COMPACT_ATOMS: atom_id res chain seq x y z
N MET A 1 30.49 -0.17 -10.18
CA MET A 1 29.65 0.19 -11.35
C MET A 1 28.84 1.43 -11.02
N GLN A 2 28.53 2.29 -11.98
CA GLN A 2 27.62 3.43 -11.78
C GLN A 2 26.22 3.08 -12.27
N ILE A 3 25.21 3.30 -11.43
CA ILE A 3 23.80 3.08 -11.78
C ILE A 3 22.99 4.36 -11.58
N ASN A 4 22.18 4.70 -12.58
CA ASN A 4 21.15 5.73 -12.46
C ASN A 4 19.97 5.23 -11.64
N PHE A 5 19.47 6.03 -10.71
CA PHE A 5 18.29 5.73 -9.93
C PHE A 5 17.37 6.94 -9.78
N SER A 6 16.12 6.68 -9.46
CA SER A 6 15.17 7.68 -8.96
C SER A 6 14.71 7.30 -7.57
N LYS A 7 14.68 8.28 -6.67
CA LYS A 7 14.10 8.14 -5.34
C LYS A 7 12.67 8.65 -5.38
N LEU A 8 11.70 7.78 -5.11
CA LEU A 8 10.28 8.14 -5.10
C LEU A 8 9.68 7.98 -3.72
N THR A 9 8.69 8.81 -3.41
CA THR A 9 7.82 8.68 -2.23
C THR A 9 6.38 8.49 -2.67
N ALA A 10 5.66 7.60 -1.99
CA ALA A 10 4.24 7.37 -2.21
C ALA A 10 3.55 7.07 -0.88
N ALA A 11 2.82 8.05 -0.37
CA ALA A 11 2.11 8.00 0.89
C ALA A 11 2.96 7.51 2.08
N GLY A 12 4.01 8.27 2.42
CA GLY A 12 4.90 7.96 3.54
C GLY A 12 5.96 6.88 3.28
N ASN A 13 5.78 5.99 2.30
CA ASN A 13 6.83 5.04 1.90
C ASN A 13 7.75 5.63 0.84
N ASP A 14 9.03 5.23 0.89
CA ASP A 14 10.04 5.68 -0.03
C ASP A 14 10.83 4.53 -0.67
N PHE A 15 11.07 4.61 -1.98
CA PHE A 15 11.66 3.53 -2.77
C PHE A 15 12.81 4.03 -3.63
N VAL A 16 13.85 3.20 -3.79
CA VAL A 16 14.84 3.37 -4.87
C VAL A 16 14.31 2.66 -6.11
N LEU A 17 14.23 3.37 -7.24
CA LEU A 17 13.78 2.83 -8.52
C LEU A 17 14.92 2.83 -9.53
N ILE A 18 15.10 1.70 -10.21
CA ILE A 18 16.13 1.51 -11.23
C ILE A 18 15.49 0.93 -12.49
N ASP A 19 15.82 1.51 -13.65
CA ASP A 19 15.49 0.91 -14.95
C ASP A 19 16.44 -0.25 -15.22
N ASN A 20 15.92 -1.48 -15.14
CA ASN A 20 16.64 -2.71 -15.39
C ASN A 20 16.13 -3.45 -16.63
N ARG A 21 15.49 -2.76 -17.59
CA ARG A 21 14.97 -3.40 -18.82
C ARG A 21 16.05 -4.04 -19.69
N GLU A 22 17.26 -3.49 -19.64
CA GLU A 22 18.43 -4.01 -20.34
C GLU A 22 19.26 -5.00 -19.49
N ASN A 23 18.72 -5.45 -18.35
CA ASN A 23 19.38 -6.40 -17.43
C ASN A 23 20.78 -5.95 -16.97
N ILE A 24 20.93 -4.65 -16.66
CA ILE A 24 22.18 -4.08 -16.13
C ILE A 24 22.53 -4.60 -14.73
N ILE A 25 21.53 -5.09 -13.99
CA ILE A 25 21.68 -5.79 -12.71
C ILE A 25 21.23 -7.23 -12.91
N SER A 26 22.05 -8.19 -12.48
CA SER A 26 21.71 -9.61 -12.51
C SER A 26 20.78 -9.98 -11.36
N ALA A 27 19.81 -10.87 -11.62
CA ALA A 27 18.85 -11.33 -10.61
C ALA A 27 19.49 -11.90 -9.33
N LYS A 28 20.69 -12.50 -9.43
CA LYS A 28 21.44 -13.00 -8.27
C LYS A 28 21.92 -11.90 -7.31
N ASP A 29 22.02 -10.66 -7.80
CA ASP A 29 22.56 -9.52 -7.06
C ASP A 29 21.44 -8.64 -6.47
N TYR A 30 20.16 -8.93 -6.73
CA TYR A 30 19.06 -8.08 -6.30
C TYR A 30 19.00 -7.91 -4.78
N GLN A 31 19.11 -9.02 -4.03
CA GLN A 31 18.98 -9.00 -2.58
C GLN A 31 20.10 -8.19 -1.91
N SER A 32 21.35 -8.45 -2.30
CA SER A 32 22.51 -7.71 -1.77
C SER A 32 22.48 -6.24 -2.18
N LEU A 33 22.01 -5.93 -3.38
CA LEU A 33 21.83 -4.56 -3.85
C LEU A 33 20.75 -3.82 -3.06
N ALA A 34 19.61 -4.46 -2.78
CA ALA A 34 18.53 -3.88 -1.99
C ALA A 34 19.02 -3.51 -0.59
N VAL A 35 19.69 -4.44 0.12
CA VAL A 35 20.29 -4.17 1.44
C VAL A 35 21.26 -2.98 1.38
N LYS A 36 22.14 -2.96 0.37
CA LYS A 36 23.15 -1.90 0.22
C LYS A 36 22.53 -0.53 -0.05
N LEU A 37 21.57 -0.44 -0.98
CA LEU A 37 20.98 0.85 -1.39
C LEU A 37 19.97 1.39 -0.37
N CYS A 38 19.27 0.51 0.33
CA CYS A 38 18.24 0.89 1.30
C CYS A 38 18.82 1.31 2.66
N ASP A 39 20.12 1.09 2.91
CA ASP A 39 20.79 1.58 4.11
C ASP A 39 20.75 3.12 4.16
N ARG A 40 20.03 3.67 5.14
CA ARG A 40 19.81 5.11 5.32
C ARG A 40 21.04 5.87 5.87
N LYS A 41 22.02 5.17 6.45
CA LYS A 41 23.23 5.79 7.03
C LYS A 41 24.37 5.84 6.04
N TYR A 42 24.51 4.80 5.23
CA TYR A 42 25.67 4.60 4.36
C TYR A 42 25.36 4.73 2.87
N SER A 43 24.08 4.78 2.48
CA SER A 43 23.67 4.85 1.08
C SER A 43 22.48 5.79 0.89
N ILE A 44 21.69 5.55 -0.16
CA ILE A 44 20.53 6.36 -0.55
C ILE A 44 19.48 6.35 0.57
N GLY A 45 19.22 5.18 1.16
CA GLY A 45 18.22 5.00 2.21
C GLY A 45 16.81 4.87 1.65
N ALA A 46 16.10 3.78 1.95
CA ALA A 46 14.72 3.53 1.48
C ALA A 46 14.03 2.42 2.26
N ASP A 47 12.70 2.33 2.13
CA ASP A 47 11.93 1.17 2.59
C ASP A 47 12.09 -0.03 1.65
N GLY A 48 12.49 0.20 0.39
CA GLY A 48 12.82 -0.89 -0.53
C GLY A 48 13.38 -0.45 -1.89
N LEU A 49 13.78 -1.47 -2.65
CA LEU A 49 14.29 -1.36 -4.03
C LEU A 49 13.25 -1.92 -4.99
N ILE A 50 12.90 -1.13 -6.01
CA ILE A 50 12.03 -1.56 -7.10
C ILE A 50 12.79 -1.48 -8.43
N LEU A 51 12.81 -2.59 -9.16
CA LEU A 51 13.40 -2.66 -10.49
C LEU A 51 12.30 -2.69 -11.53
N LEU A 52 12.44 -1.84 -12.54
CA LEU A 52 11.63 -1.87 -13.76
C LEU A 52 12.30 -2.79 -14.77
N GLU A 53 11.76 -3.98 -14.98
CA GLU A 53 12.25 -4.97 -15.91
C GLU A 53 11.44 -5.00 -17.21
N LYS A 54 12.02 -5.59 -18.25
CA LYS A 54 11.33 -5.82 -19.52
C LYS A 54 10.28 -6.92 -19.35
N SER A 55 9.05 -6.67 -19.80
CA SER A 55 8.03 -7.69 -19.99
C SER A 55 7.96 -8.12 -21.46
N SER A 56 7.58 -9.37 -21.70
CA SER A 56 7.29 -9.90 -23.04
C SER A 56 5.83 -9.67 -23.47
N SER A 57 4.94 -9.31 -22.55
CA SER A 57 3.49 -9.28 -22.80
C SER A 57 2.75 -8.05 -22.29
N HIS A 58 3.41 -7.20 -21.48
CA HIS A 58 2.88 -5.99 -20.87
C HIS A 58 3.88 -4.84 -21.01
N ASP A 59 3.52 -3.63 -20.56
CA ASP A 59 4.38 -2.44 -20.73
C ASP A 59 5.73 -2.62 -20.03
N PHE A 60 5.73 -3.22 -18.83
CA PHE A 60 6.93 -3.60 -18.09
C PHE A 60 6.61 -4.64 -17.00
N LYS A 61 7.65 -5.06 -16.28
CA LYS A 61 7.56 -5.93 -15.12
C LYS A 61 8.19 -5.24 -13.90
N MET A 62 7.55 -5.37 -12.75
CA MET A 62 8.03 -4.89 -11.47
C MET A 62 8.72 -6.03 -10.71
N LYS A 63 9.93 -5.78 -10.20
CA LYS A 63 10.54 -6.57 -9.14
C LYS A 63 10.73 -5.74 -7.90
N TYR A 64 10.26 -6.24 -6.76
CA TYR A 64 10.27 -5.52 -5.50
C TYR A 64 10.99 -6.31 -4.41
N LEU A 65 11.91 -5.61 -3.75
CA LEU A 65 12.68 -6.11 -2.63
C LEU A 65 12.54 -5.13 -1.46
N ASN A 66 12.29 -5.67 -0.28
CA ASN A 66 12.31 -4.90 0.96
C ASN A 66 13.75 -4.44 1.29
N SER A 67 13.87 -3.50 2.22
CA SER A 67 15.17 -2.97 2.67
C SER A 67 16.13 -4.02 3.24
N ASP A 68 15.61 -5.16 3.74
CA ASP A 68 16.41 -6.29 4.22
C ASP A 68 16.82 -7.28 3.11
N GLY A 69 16.46 -6.99 1.86
CA GLY A 69 16.74 -7.83 0.69
C GLY A 69 15.73 -8.95 0.46
N SER A 70 14.74 -9.12 1.34
CA SER A 70 13.67 -10.10 1.13
C SER A 70 12.77 -9.70 -0.05
N HIS A 71 12.24 -10.71 -0.76
CA HIS A 71 11.32 -10.48 -1.87
C HIS A 71 9.93 -10.09 -1.37
N ALA A 72 9.35 -9.08 -2.01
CA ALA A 72 7.97 -8.69 -1.78
C ALA A 72 7.18 -8.78 -3.09
N SER A 73 5.94 -9.28 -3.01
CA SER A 73 5.15 -9.57 -4.20
C SER A 73 4.66 -8.28 -4.88
N MET A 74 4.06 -7.38 -4.10
CA MET A 74 3.58 -6.06 -4.51
C MET A 74 3.11 -5.28 -3.26
N CYS A 75 3.22 -3.95 -3.27
CA CYS A 75 2.43 -3.08 -2.40
C CYS A 75 1.87 -1.91 -3.21
N GLY A 76 0.72 -1.36 -2.80
CA GLY A 76 0.06 -0.27 -3.54
C GLY A 76 0.95 0.98 -3.69
N ASN A 77 1.77 1.29 -2.69
CA ASN A 77 2.68 2.44 -2.71
C ASN A 77 3.83 2.22 -3.73
N GLY A 78 4.41 1.01 -3.75
CA GLY A 78 5.40 0.61 -4.74
C GLY A 78 4.83 0.56 -6.15
N GLY A 79 3.60 0.07 -6.32
CA GLY A 79 2.88 0.05 -7.60
C GLY A 79 2.65 1.46 -8.17
N ARG A 80 2.27 2.43 -7.33
CA ARG A 80 2.15 3.83 -7.77
C ARG A 80 3.51 4.44 -8.11
N SER A 81 4.53 4.11 -7.33
CA SER A 81 5.90 4.59 -7.56
C SER A 81 6.45 4.08 -8.90
N ILE A 82 6.36 2.78 -9.19
CA ILE A 82 6.88 2.20 -10.43
C ILE A 82 6.12 2.69 -11.66
N ALA A 83 4.81 2.89 -11.55
CA ALA A 83 4.00 3.46 -12.63
C ALA A 83 4.41 4.91 -12.94
N MET A 84 4.57 5.74 -11.91
CA MET A 84 5.08 7.11 -12.08
C MET A 84 6.46 7.11 -12.71
N PHE A 85 7.39 6.30 -12.18
CA PHE A 85 8.74 6.19 -12.73
C PHE A 85 8.76 5.73 -14.19
N ALA A 86 7.97 4.70 -14.53
CA ALA A 86 7.87 4.19 -15.90
C ALA A 86 7.37 5.27 -16.88
N TYR A 87 6.39 6.07 -16.46
CA TYR A 87 5.90 7.19 -17.25
C TYR A 87 6.96 8.28 -17.45
N GLU A 88 7.61 8.72 -16.36
CA GLU A 88 8.58 9.81 -16.35
C GLU A 88 9.82 9.51 -17.21
N ILE A 89 10.29 8.25 -17.24
CA ILE A 89 11.42 7.84 -18.08
C ILE A 89 11.00 7.45 -19.52
N GLY A 90 9.72 7.58 -19.87
CA GLY A 90 9.19 7.19 -21.18
C GLY A 90 9.16 5.69 -21.44
N ALA A 91 9.20 4.86 -20.40
CA ALA A 91 9.09 3.41 -20.50
C ALA A 91 7.65 2.93 -20.73
N ALA A 92 6.66 3.70 -20.26
CA ALA A 92 5.24 3.40 -20.44
C ALA A 92 4.43 4.68 -20.71
N LYS A 93 3.22 4.52 -21.25
CA LYS A 93 2.29 5.64 -21.51
C LYS A 93 1.45 5.95 -20.26
N GLU A 94 0.69 7.04 -20.29
CA GLU A 94 -0.17 7.48 -19.18
C GLU A 94 -1.08 6.37 -18.64
N LYS A 95 -1.65 5.54 -19.52
CA LYS A 95 -2.35 4.29 -19.18
C LYS A 95 -1.42 3.13 -19.47
N MET A 96 -1.24 2.26 -18.49
CA MET A 96 -0.28 1.16 -18.56
C MET A 96 -0.79 -0.07 -17.83
N ILE A 97 -0.21 -1.21 -18.17
CA ILE A 97 -0.42 -2.50 -17.53
C ILE A 97 0.97 -3.10 -17.28
N PHE A 98 1.21 -3.59 -16.06
CA PHE A 98 2.49 -4.18 -15.70
C PHE A 98 2.35 -5.45 -14.89
N GLU A 99 3.36 -6.31 -14.99
CA GLU A 99 3.46 -7.56 -14.24
C GLU A 99 4.07 -7.33 -12.87
N THR A 100 3.51 -7.99 -11.86
CA THR A 100 4.09 -8.09 -10.51
C THR A 100 4.12 -9.55 -10.09
N ASP A 101 4.83 -9.86 -9.01
CA ASP A 101 4.80 -11.22 -8.43
C ASP A 101 3.45 -11.52 -7.74
N ALA A 102 2.57 -10.52 -7.59
CA ALA A 102 1.18 -10.68 -7.13
C ALA A 102 0.16 -10.78 -8.29
N GLY A 103 0.60 -10.67 -9.55
CA GLY A 103 -0.26 -10.65 -10.74
C GLY A 103 -0.16 -9.36 -11.55
N ILE A 104 -1.06 -9.23 -12.52
CA ILE A 104 -1.09 -8.10 -13.46
C ILE A 104 -1.84 -6.92 -12.84
N ILE A 105 -1.28 -5.71 -12.94
CA ILE A 105 -1.87 -4.47 -12.42
C ILE A 105 -2.02 -3.47 -13.55
N ALA A 106 -3.20 -2.85 -13.65
CA ALA A 106 -3.42 -1.69 -14.50
C ALA A 106 -3.21 -0.40 -13.70
N ALA A 107 -2.57 0.58 -14.33
CA ALA A 107 -2.33 1.88 -13.73
C ALA A 107 -2.63 3.03 -14.69
N GLY A 108 -2.89 4.19 -14.10
CA GLY A 108 -3.07 5.44 -14.84
C GLY A 108 -2.42 6.61 -14.12
N ILE A 109 -1.70 7.45 -14.87
CA ILE A 109 -1.19 8.73 -14.37
C ILE A 109 -2.33 9.76 -14.39
N ILE A 110 -2.41 10.54 -13.32
CA ILE A 110 -3.41 11.60 -13.10
C ILE A 110 -2.63 12.91 -12.90
N PRO A 111 -3.15 14.07 -13.37
CA PRO A 111 -2.52 15.36 -13.11
C PRO A 111 -2.20 15.60 -11.62
N GLY A 112 -1.09 16.30 -11.35
CA GLY A 112 -0.64 16.61 -9.98
C GLY A 112 0.15 15.48 -9.30
N SER A 113 0.92 14.70 -10.07
CA SER A 113 1.78 13.61 -9.57
C SER A 113 1.01 12.52 -8.81
N ARG A 114 -0.16 12.17 -9.34
CA ARG A 114 -1.03 11.13 -8.76
C ARG A 114 -1.11 9.93 -9.70
N VAL A 115 -1.30 8.76 -9.10
CA VAL A 115 -1.44 7.50 -9.83
C VAL A 115 -2.64 6.75 -9.29
N LYS A 116 -3.46 6.23 -10.20
CA LYS A 116 -4.49 5.25 -9.89
C LYS A 116 -3.98 3.84 -10.18
N LEU A 117 -4.25 2.90 -9.29
CA LEU A 117 -4.05 1.47 -9.50
C LEU A 117 -5.39 0.77 -9.49
N ASP A 118 -5.62 -0.08 -10.48
CA ASP A 118 -6.72 -1.05 -10.47
C ASP A 118 -6.25 -2.28 -9.69
N LEU A 119 -6.92 -2.55 -8.57
CA LEU A 119 -6.54 -3.58 -7.62
C LEU A 119 -7.60 -4.67 -7.58
N TYR A 120 -7.18 -5.83 -7.10
CA TYR A 120 -8.02 -7.01 -7.03
C TYR A 120 -9.22 -6.81 -6.09
N ASN A 121 -10.31 -7.52 -6.38
CA ASN A 121 -11.50 -7.51 -5.56
C ASN A 121 -11.21 -8.09 -4.17
N PRO A 122 -11.73 -7.50 -3.09
CA PRO A 122 -11.55 -8.03 -1.76
C PRO A 122 -12.32 -9.34 -1.58
N LYS A 123 -11.95 -10.08 -0.53
CA LYS A 123 -12.57 -11.35 -0.17
C LYS A 123 -12.81 -11.43 1.34
N ASP A 124 -13.49 -12.49 1.76
CA ASP A 124 -13.72 -12.83 3.17
C ASP A 124 -14.32 -11.68 4.00
N LEU A 125 -15.34 -11.01 3.46
CA LEU A 125 -16.08 -9.98 4.19
C LEU A 125 -16.87 -10.63 5.33
N ARG A 126 -16.51 -10.27 6.57
CA ARG A 126 -17.21 -10.68 7.79
C ARG A 126 -17.60 -9.43 8.57
N ARG A 127 -18.87 -9.32 8.98
CA ARG A 127 -19.40 -8.10 9.61
C ARG A 127 -19.83 -8.33 11.05
N ASN A 128 -19.79 -7.26 11.85
CA ASN A 128 -20.28 -7.22 13.23
C ASN A 128 -19.66 -8.29 14.16
N ILE A 129 -18.35 -8.51 14.06
CA ILE A 129 -17.59 -9.35 14.97
C ILE A 129 -17.45 -8.60 16.29
N LYS A 130 -17.94 -9.18 17.39
CA LYS A 130 -17.90 -8.56 18.72
C LYS A 130 -16.79 -9.17 19.56
N LEU A 131 -15.80 -8.38 19.93
CA LEU A 131 -14.70 -8.80 20.81
C LEU A 131 -14.69 -7.97 22.09
N GLU A 132 -14.25 -8.59 23.18
CA GLU A 132 -13.92 -7.89 24.43
C GLU A 132 -12.42 -8.07 24.68
N ILE A 133 -11.69 -6.97 24.73
CA ILE A 133 -10.24 -6.94 24.88
C ILE A 133 -9.92 -6.03 26.06
N GLU A 134 -9.36 -6.62 27.12
CA GLU A 134 -9.00 -5.90 28.35
C GLU A 134 -10.14 -5.05 28.95
N GLY A 135 -11.38 -5.56 28.88
CA GLY A 135 -12.58 -4.90 29.41
C GLY A 135 -13.24 -3.89 28.46
N GLU A 136 -12.63 -3.61 27.31
CA GLU A 136 -13.22 -2.76 26.27
C GLU A 136 -13.91 -3.61 25.19
N LYS A 137 -15.07 -3.15 24.73
CA LYS A 137 -15.86 -3.85 23.71
C LYS A 137 -15.61 -3.23 22.34
N PHE A 138 -15.32 -4.08 21.36
CA PHE A 138 -15.07 -3.69 19.98
C PHE A 138 -16.09 -4.33 19.06
N ASP A 139 -16.75 -3.50 18.25
CA ASP A 139 -17.50 -3.92 17.07
C ASP A 139 -16.57 -3.81 15.86
N ILE A 140 -16.25 -4.96 15.27
CA ILE A 140 -15.22 -5.11 14.24
C ILE A 140 -15.86 -5.62 12.96
N ASP A 141 -15.51 -5.01 11.84
CA ASP A 141 -15.70 -5.61 10.53
C ASP A 141 -14.36 -6.10 10.00
N PHE A 142 -14.40 -7.17 9.21
CA PHE A 142 -13.21 -7.80 8.69
C PHE A 142 -13.33 -7.95 7.18
N ILE A 143 -12.23 -7.70 6.48
CA ILE A 143 -12.14 -7.86 5.03
C ILE A 143 -10.69 -8.15 4.64
N ASP A 144 -10.49 -9.03 3.66
CA ASP A 144 -9.19 -9.28 3.06
C ASP A 144 -9.09 -8.50 1.75
N THR A 145 -8.30 -7.43 1.78
CA THR A 145 -7.95 -6.58 0.63
C THR A 145 -6.56 -6.95 0.11
N GLY A 146 -6.27 -8.25 0.09
CA GLY A 146 -4.99 -8.87 -0.31
C GLY A 146 -4.19 -9.34 0.89
N VAL A 147 -4.41 -8.69 2.02
CA VAL A 147 -4.06 -9.16 3.36
C VAL A 147 -5.24 -8.91 4.30
N PRO A 148 -5.34 -9.65 5.41
CA PRO A 148 -6.45 -9.51 6.36
C PRO A 148 -6.45 -8.15 7.09
N HIS A 149 -7.62 -7.51 7.21
CA HIS A 149 -7.83 -6.26 7.95
C HIS A 149 -9.06 -6.35 8.87
N ALA A 150 -8.90 -5.87 10.10
CA ALA A 150 -9.95 -5.67 11.07
C ALA A 150 -10.19 -4.17 11.23
N VAL A 151 -11.37 -3.70 10.84
CA VAL A 151 -11.76 -2.30 10.76
C VAL A 151 -12.65 -1.96 11.95
N ILE A 152 -12.27 -0.92 12.68
CA ILE A 152 -12.89 -0.48 13.93
C ILE A 152 -13.22 1.00 13.80
N PHE A 153 -14.50 1.36 14.00
CA PHE A 153 -14.91 2.76 13.96
C PHE A 153 -14.76 3.40 15.34
N VAL A 154 -14.21 4.60 15.37
CA VAL A 154 -14.01 5.40 16.58
C VAL A 154 -14.54 6.81 16.38
N ASP A 155 -15.00 7.43 17.48
CA ASP A 155 -15.50 8.81 17.43
C ASP A 155 -14.38 9.85 17.26
N ASP A 156 -13.20 9.55 17.80
CA ASP A 156 -12.02 10.41 17.78
C ASP A 156 -10.77 9.58 17.51
N ILE A 157 -10.16 9.81 16.35
CA ILE A 157 -9.03 9.06 15.81
C ILE A 157 -7.76 9.21 16.63
N GLU A 158 -7.66 10.25 17.47
CA GLU A 158 -6.48 10.47 18.32
C GLU A 158 -6.57 9.73 19.66
N LYS A 159 -7.76 9.28 20.08
CA LYS A 159 -7.97 8.60 21.36
C LYS A 159 -7.54 7.14 21.45
N PRO A 160 -7.73 6.26 20.44
CA PRO A 160 -7.40 4.85 20.60
C PRO A 160 -5.90 4.66 20.80
N ASP A 161 -5.55 3.81 21.77
CA ASP A 161 -4.18 3.28 21.91
C ASP A 161 -3.95 2.22 20.82
N VAL A 162 -3.52 2.71 19.65
CA VAL A 162 -3.32 1.89 18.44
C VAL A 162 -2.35 0.75 18.70
N PHE A 163 -1.28 0.99 19.47
CA PHE A 163 -0.31 -0.06 19.76
C PHE A 163 -0.92 -1.15 20.63
N LYS A 164 -1.52 -0.76 21.76
CA LYS A 164 -2.11 -1.70 22.71
C LYS A 164 -3.22 -2.53 22.09
N TYR A 165 -4.27 -1.87 21.57
CA TYR A 165 -5.43 -2.56 21.04
C TYR A 165 -5.15 -3.21 19.69
N GLY A 166 -4.37 -2.54 18.83
CA GLY A 166 -3.93 -3.10 17.56
C GLY A 166 -3.20 -4.43 17.76
N ARG A 167 -2.22 -4.50 18.68
CA ARG A 167 -1.49 -5.74 18.97
C ARG A 167 -2.37 -6.84 19.57
N ALA A 168 -3.28 -6.48 20.47
CA ALA A 168 -4.18 -7.46 21.10
C ALA A 168 -5.15 -8.08 20.08
N ILE A 169 -5.74 -7.27 19.21
CA ILE A 169 -6.67 -7.71 18.17
C ILE A 169 -5.93 -8.46 17.05
N ARG A 170 -4.77 -7.96 16.62
CA ARG A 170 -3.84 -8.60 15.67
C ARG A 170 -3.60 -10.07 15.97
N LEU A 171 -3.42 -10.40 17.25
CA LEU A 171 -3.08 -11.73 17.78
C LEU A 171 -4.30 -12.51 18.30
N HIS A 172 -5.50 -11.94 18.23
CA HIS A 172 -6.70 -12.57 18.77
C HIS A 172 -7.05 -13.85 17.98
N LYS A 173 -7.53 -14.87 18.70
CA LYS A 173 -7.87 -16.20 18.14
C LYS A 173 -8.90 -16.15 16.99
N GLU A 174 -9.75 -15.11 16.96
CA GLU A 174 -10.73 -14.86 15.89
C GLU A 174 -10.08 -14.64 14.51
N PHE A 175 -8.83 -14.18 14.49
CA PHE A 175 -8.06 -13.92 13.27
C PHE A 175 -6.91 -14.91 13.07
N ALA A 176 -6.80 -15.93 13.92
CA ALA A 176 -5.79 -16.97 13.78
C ALA A 176 -6.06 -17.86 12.54
N PRO A 177 -5.02 -18.48 11.95
CA PRO A 177 -3.61 -18.42 12.35
C PRO A 177 -2.85 -17.22 11.75
N ALA A 178 -3.39 -16.56 10.73
CA ALA A 178 -2.67 -15.50 10.00
C ALA A 178 -2.60 -14.15 10.76
N GLY A 179 -3.48 -13.97 11.74
CA GLY A 179 -3.80 -12.70 12.38
C GLY A 179 -4.41 -11.70 11.40
N THR A 180 -4.57 -10.46 11.84
CA THR A 180 -5.06 -9.34 11.01
C THR A 180 -4.27 -8.06 11.16
N ASN A 181 -4.21 -7.18 10.17
CA ASN A 181 -3.94 -5.77 10.44
C ASN A 181 -5.14 -5.16 11.17
N VAL A 182 -4.94 -4.05 11.88
CA VAL A 182 -6.02 -3.40 12.62
C VAL A 182 -6.10 -1.93 12.25
N ASP A 183 -7.21 -1.55 11.63
CA ASP A 183 -7.50 -0.20 11.16
C ASP A 183 -8.50 0.47 12.09
N PHE A 184 -8.11 1.59 12.68
CA PHE A 184 -9.01 2.50 13.38
C PHE A 184 -9.46 3.59 12.42
N VAL A 185 -10.76 3.81 12.33
CA VAL A 185 -11.39 4.66 11.32
C VAL A 185 -12.32 5.67 11.96
N GLN A 186 -12.15 6.93 11.59
CA GLN A 186 -13.08 8.00 11.93
C GLN A 186 -13.67 8.60 10.66
N PRO A 187 -14.97 8.38 10.37
CA PRO A 187 -15.67 9.09 9.31
C PRO A 187 -15.85 10.57 9.67
N THR A 188 -15.84 11.41 8.64
CA THR A 188 -16.07 12.85 8.77
C THR A 188 -17.23 13.27 7.87
N LYS A 189 -17.69 14.52 7.99
CA LYS A 189 -18.89 14.99 7.29
C LYS A 189 -18.69 15.23 5.78
N ASP A 190 -17.46 15.32 5.29
CA ASP A 190 -17.15 15.72 3.91
C ASP A 190 -16.77 14.53 3.01
N ASN A 191 -17.30 13.34 3.31
CA ASN A 191 -16.95 12.09 2.63
C ASN A 191 -15.45 11.73 2.75
N THR A 192 -14.79 12.21 3.81
CA THR A 192 -13.44 11.82 4.19
C THR A 192 -13.48 10.86 5.36
N ILE A 193 -12.57 9.89 5.38
CA ILE A 193 -12.27 9.09 6.57
C ILE A 193 -10.81 9.31 7.00
N LEU A 194 -10.58 9.32 8.31
CA LEU A 194 -9.25 9.33 8.91
C LEU A 194 -8.90 7.89 9.30
N VAL A 195 -7.69 7.44 8.99
CA VAL A 195 -7.27 6.04 9.22
C VAL A 195 -5.93 5.99 9.94
N ARG A 196 -5.86 5.18 11.00
CA ARG A 196 -4.64 4.77 11.69
C ARG A 196 -4.56 3.26 11.71
N THR A 197 -3.42 2.69 11.32
CA THR A 197 -3.28 1.25 11.13
C THR A 197 -2.16 0.70 12.00
N TYR A 198 -2.47 -0.33 12.80
CA TYR A 198 -1.46 -1.24 13.33
C TYR A 198 -1.18 -2.32 12.28
N GLU A 199 0.05 -2.38 11.80
CA GLU A 199 0.43 -3.22 10.66
C GLU A 199 1.10 -4.52 11.10
N ARG A 200 0.58 -5.63 10.61
CA ARG A 200 1.16 -6.97 10.70
C ARG A 200 2.55 -7.00 10.11
N GLY A 201 3.51 -7.59 10.82
CA GLY A 201 4.87 -7.76 10.32
C GLY A 201 5.78 -6.56 10.58
N VAL A 202 5.23 -5.35 10.64
CA VAL A 202 5.90 -4.20 11.29
C VAL A 202 5.70 -4.27 12.80
N GLU A 203 4.56 -4.82 13.24
CA GLU A 203 4.16 -4.96 14.64
C GLU A 203 4.12 -3.60 15.38
N GLY A 204 3.56 -2.60 14.69
CA GLY A 204 3.41 -1.24 15.18
C GLY A 204 2.52 -0.38 14.27
N GLU A 205 2.33 0.87 14.66
CA GLU A 205 1.59 1.85 13.86
C GLU A 205 2.44 2.35 12.69
N THR A 206 1.90 2.33 11.47
CA THR A 206 2.56 2.86 10.27
C THR A 206 1.94 4.18 9.82
N LEU A 207 2.71 4.99 9.07
CA LEU A 207 2.22 6.29 8.57
C LEU A 207 1.09 6.13 7.55
N ALA A 208 1.11 5.06 6.77
CA ALA A 208 0.05 4.70 5.85
C ALA A 208 0.13 3.21 5.51
N CYS A 209 -1.03 2.56 5.37
CA CYS A 209 -1.14 1.19 4.88
C CYS A 209 -2.12 1.16 3.70
N GLY A 210 -1.63 0.91 2.48
CA GLY A 210 -2.47 0.99 1.28
C GLY A 210 -3.66 0.01 1.29
N THR A 211 -3.44 -1.23 1.76
CA THR A 211 -4.52 -2.23 1.84
C THR A 211 -5.51 -1.94 2.97
N GLY A 212 -5.05 -1.36 4.09
CA GLY A 212 -5.91 -0.91 5.19
C GLY A 212 -6.75 0.31 4.84
N ILE A 213 -6.20 1.23 4.05
CA ILE A 213 -6.93 2.35 3.45
C ILE A 213 -8.09 1.86 2.57
N ILE A 214 -7.83 0.86 1.72
CA ILE A 214 -8.86 0.24 0.87
C ILE A 214 -9.92 -0.45 1.72
N ALA A 215 -9.50 -1.24 2.72
CA ALA A 215 -10.41 -1.94 3.63
C ALA A 215 -11.33 -0.95 4.35
N SER A 216 -10.75 0.08 4.95
CA SER A 216 -11.45 1.15 5.67
C SER A 216 -12.46 1.88 4.80
N ALA A 217 -12.09 2.23 3.56
CA ALA A 217 -12.98 2.90 2.61
C ALA A 217 -14.17 2.02 2.21
N ILE A 218 -13.91 0.75 1.89
CA ILE A 218 -14.95 -0.22 1.51
C ILE A 218 -15.93 -0.44 2.66
N ILE A 219 -15.43 -0.72 3.88
CA ILE A 219 -16.30 -0.93 5.05
C ILE A 219 -17.09 0.35 5.37
N SER A 220 -16.49 1.53 5.26
CA SER A 220 -17.20 2.81 5.44
C SER A 220 -18.35 2.97 4.46
N GLY A 221 -18.14 2.61 3.19
CA GLY A 221 -19.19 2.60 2.18
C GLY A 221 -20.30 1.60 2.47
N LEU A 222 -19.96 0.38 2.87
CA LEU A 222 -20.94 -0.66 3.21
C LEU A 222 -21.79 -0.30 4.43
N LYS A 223 -21.27 0.54 5.35
CA LYS A 223 -22.02 1.07 6.49
C LYS A 223 -22.80 2.36 6.17
N GLY A 224 -22.67 2.90 4.96
CA GLY A 224 -23.27 4.19 4.60
C GLY A 224 -22.65 5.39 5.32
N LEU A 225 -21.40 5.26 5.78
CA LEU A 225 -20.64 6.31 6.48
C LEU A 225 -19.80 7.15 5.50
N ALA A 226 -19.64 6.68 4.27
CA ALA A 226 -18.97 7.36 3.17
C ALA A 226 -19.54 6.86 1.83
N GLU A 227 -19.31 7.58 0.75
CA GLU A 227 -19.70 7.26 -0.61
C GLU A 227 -18.46 7.14 -1.51
N SER A 228 -18.45 6.15 -2.40
CA SER A 228 -17.37 5.97 -3.38
C SER A 228 -17.42 7.05 -4.47
N PRO A 229 -16.31 7.76 -4.80
CA PRO A 229 -14.97 7.60 -4.25
C PRO A 229 -14.81 8.20 -2.85
N VAL A 230 -14.24 7.43 -1.93
CA VAL A 230 -14.00 7.85 -0.54
C VAL A 230 -12.63 8.50 -0.44
N LYS A 231 -12.56 9.70 0.15
CA LYS A 231 -11.30 10.35 0.47
C LYS A 231 -10.76 9.78 1.77
N VAL A 232 -9.47 9.44 1.81
CA VAL A 232 -8.82 8.84 2.97
C VAL A 232 -7.60 9.64 3.36
N ILE A 233 -7.53 10.04 4.63
CA ILE A 233 -6.35 10.68 5.22
C ILE A 233 -5.69 9.68 6.16
N ALA A 234 -4.47 9.26 5.81
CA ALA A 234 -3.68 8.35 6.64
C ALA A 234 -2.97 9.10 7.77
N ARG A 235 -2.39 8.37 8.73
CA ARG A 235 -1.63 8.95 9.86
C ARG A 235 -0.53 9.92 9.44
N GLY A 236 0.15 9.65 8.33
CA GLY A 236 1.19 10.51 7.74
C GLY A 236 0.68 11.81 7.13
N GLY A 237 -0.64 12.02 7.07
CA GLY A 237 -1.28 13.18 6.44
C GLY A 237 -1.52 13.03 4.94
N ASP A 238 -1.11 11.90 4.35
CA ASP A 238 -1.31 11.63 2.93
C ASP A 238 -2.79 11.50 2.57
N ASN A 239 -3.14 12.10 1.43
CA ASN A 239 -4.50 12.10 0.91
C ASN A 239 -4.63 11.11 -0.27
N LEU A 240 -5.35 10.03 -0.01
CA LEU A 240 -5.67 8.99 -0.97
C LEU A 240 -7.17 9.03 -1.30
N SER A 241 -7.53 8.44 -2.43
CA SER A 241 -8.91 8.25 -2.84
C SER A 241 -9.11 6.78 -3.19
N VAL A 242 -10.17 6.18 -2.69
CA VAL A 242 -10.53 4.79 -2.98
C VAL A 242 -11.89 4.79 -3.67
N SER A 243 -11.92 4.32 -4.91
CA SER A 243 -13.15 4.04 -5.63
C SER A 243 -13.44 2.55 -5.62
N PHE A 244 -14.70 2.18 -5.47
CA PHE A 244 -15.19 0.81 -5.56
C PHE A 244 -16.67 0.82 -5.96
N LYS A 245 -17.16 -0.33 -6.42
CA LYS A 245 -18.58 -0.59 -6.66
C LYS A 245 -19.08 -1.66 -5.70
N THR A 246 -20.32 -1.52 -5.26
CA THR A 246 -21.01 -2.51 -4.42
C THR A 246 -22.29 -2.95 -5.10
N GLU A 247 -22.37 -4.23 -5.48
CA GLU A 247 -23.57 -4.85 -6.05
C GLU A 247 -23.85 -6.17 -5.32
N ALA A 248 -25.00 -6.27 -4.64
CA ALA A 248 -25.40 -7.47 -3.89
C ALA A 248 -24.27 -8.03 -2.98
N GLU A 249 -23.65 -7.13 -2.19
CA GLU A 249 -22.51 -7.41 -1.29
C GLU A 249 -21.20 -7.85 -2.00
N LYS A 250 -21.17 -7.91 -3.32
CA LYS A 250 -19.92 -8.04 -4.08
C LYS A 250 -19.28 -6.68 -4.25
N ILE A 251 -17.99 -6.62 -3.95
CA ILE A 251 -17.18 -5.43 -4.15
C ILE A 251 -16.32 -5.63 -5.39
N THR A 252 -16.41 -4.69 -6.34
CA THR A 252 -15.68 -4.74 -7.61
C THR A 252 -15.06 -3.39 -7.96
N ASN A 253 -14.17 -3.39 -8.95
CA ASN A 253 -13.53 -2.19 -9.50
C ASN A 253 -12.86 -1.34 -8.41
N VAL A 254 -12.04 -1.97 -7.59
CA VAL A 254 -11.33 -1.30 -6.50
C VAL A 254 -10.14 -0.54 -7.07
N ILE A 255 -10.24 0.78 -7.04
CA ILE A 255 -9.21 1.69 -7.54
C ILE A 255 -8.61 2.45 -6.37
N LEU A 256 -7.30 2.32 -6.17
CA LEU A 256 -6.55 3.15 -5.22
C LEU A 256 -5.84 4.26 -5.97
N GLU A 257 -6.17 5.50 -5.63
CA GLU A 257 -5.52 6.70 -6.15
C GLU A 257 -4.75 7.41 -5.04
N GLY A 258 -3.50 7.79 -5.33
CA GLY A 258 -2.68 8.53 -4.38
C GLY A 258 -1.49 9.20 -5.03
N PRO A 259 -0.73 10.01 -4.27
CA PRO A 259 0.49 10.63 -4.77
C PRO A 259 1.58 9.59 -5.04
N ALA A 260 2.44 9.89 -6.01
CA ALA A 260 3.75 9.29 -6.23
C ALA A 260 4.68 10.37 -6.76
N ILE A 261 5.69 10.74 -5.98
CA ILE A 261 6.51 11.93 -6.21
C ILE A 261 7.97 11.51 -6.35
N ILE A 262 8.61 11.95 -7.44
CA ILE A 262 10.07 11.86 -7.56
C ILE A 262 10.67 12.87 -6.58
N SER A 263 11.29 12.37 -5.52
CA SER A 263 11.99 13.19 -4.55
C SER A 263 13.30 13.72 -5.12
N PHE A 264 14.08 12.84 -5.74
CA PHE A 264 15.29 13.21 -6.47
C PHE A 264 15.75 12.07 -7.40
N THR A 265 16.66 12.38 -8.30
CA THR A 265 17.33 11.41 -9.18
C THR A 265 18.84 11.49 -8.97
N GLY A 266 19.57 10.41 -9.22
CA GLY A 266 21.02 10.42 -9.06
C GLY A 266 21.73 9.23 -9.69
N VAL A 267 23.04 9.19 -9.46
CA VAL A 267 23.92 8.09 -9.85
C VAL A 267 24.57 7.53 -8.59
N VAL A 268 24.51 6.22 -8.40
CA VAL A 268 25.13 5.54 -7.26
C VAL A 268 26.29 4.65 -7.72
N ASN A 269 27.38 4.67 -6.95
CA ASN A 269 28.49 3.73 -7.12
C ASN A 269 28.21 2.47 -6.31
N ILE A 270 28.16 1.33 -6.98
CA ILE A 270 27.98 0.01 -6.37
C ILE A 270 29.15 -0.92 -6.61
#